data_AF-A0A835C532-F1
#
_entry.id   AF-A0A835C532-F1
#
_cell.length_a   1.000
_cell.length_b   1.000
_cell.length_c   1.000
_cell.angle_alpha   90.00
_cell.angle_beta   90.00
_cell.angle_gamma   90.00
#
_symmetry.space_group_name_H-M   'P 1'
#
loop_
_entity.id
_entity.type
_entity.pdbx_description
1 polymer ?
#
loop_
_entity_poly.entity_id
_entity_poly.type
_entity_poly.pdbx_seq_one_letter_code
_entity_poly.pdbx_strand_id
1 'polypeptide(L)'
;MDLNQRAVADADAKFDSMLRFGAGLDDDNCTAFILRRCRLEYAAVTSTIPECRAMAQDYKKNNPDGANRQLPPEDYFKCSQRLRRNTEKCYDRVFGESDLWKLLFDEVMEAWQRTSLVDAMLEEMLGVSTDHEGRITVAN
;
A
#
# COMPACT_ATOMS: atom_id res chain seq x y z
N MET A 1 -1.96 -4.43 -8.83
CA MET A 1 -0.61 -4.54 -8.22
C MET A 1 0.43 -3.68 -8.92
N ASP A 2 0.54 -3.68 -10.25
CA ASP A 2 1.62 -2.96 -10.97
C ASP A 2 1.57 -1.43 -10.81
N LEU A 3 0.37 -0.86 -10.65
CA LEU A 3 0.22 0.56 -10.33
C LEU A 3 0.73 0.88 -8.93
N ASN A 4 0.46 0.02 -7.94
CA ASN A 4 0.98 0.18 -6.59
C ASN A 4 2.52 0.05 -6.58
N GLN A 5 3.05 -0.94 -7.29
CA GLN A 5 4.50 -1.13 -7.41
C GLN A 5 5.21 0.11 -7.96
N ARG A 6 4.65 0.72 -9.02
CA ARG A 6 5.21 1.94 -9.61
C ARG A 6 5.12 3.12 -8.64
N ALA A 7 3.95 3.39 -8.07
CA ALA A 7 3.76 4.50 -7.14
C ALA A 7 4.70 4.42 -5.93
N VAL A 8 4.89 3.23 -5.37
CA VAL A 8 5.81 3.00 -4.23
C VAL A 8 7.27 3.18 -4.65
N ALA A 9 7.64 2.74 -5.86
CA ALA A 9 8.99 2.91 -6.38
C ALA A 9 9.30 4.39 -6.68
N ASP A 10 8.35 5.11 -7.26
CA ASP A 10 8.46 6.55 -7.55
C ASP A 10 8.60 7.35 -6.25
N ALA A 11 7.80 7.00 -5.23
CA ALA A 11 7.95 7.55 -3.89
C ALA A 11 9.35 7.22 -3.31
N ASP A 12 9.75 5.95 -3.21
CA ASP A 12 11.08 5.59 -2.65
C ASP A 12 12.24 6.34 -3.34
N ALA A 13 12.18 6.50 -4.66
CA ALA A 13 13.16 7.26 -5.41
C ALA A 13 13.22 8.74 -4.99
N LYS A 14 12.06 9.37 -4.73
CA LYS A 14 12.00 10.74 -4.23
C LYS A 14 12.60 10.86 -2.82
N PHE A 15 12.29 9.92 -1.94
CA PHE A 15 12.88 9.86 -0.60
C PHE A 15 14.41 9.65 -0.63
N ASP A 16 14.90 8.76 -1.49
CA ASP A 16 16.33 8.54 -1.70
C ASP A 16 17.04 9.80 -2.23
N SER A 17 16.42 10.50 -3.17
CA SER A 17 16.92 11.79 -3.67
C SER A 17 17.03 12.83 -2.54
N MET A 18 16.00 12.96 -1.70
CA MET A 18 16.03 13.91 -0.57
C MET A 18 17.12 13.56 0.46
N LEU A 19 17.34 12.27 0.72
CA LEU A 19 18.42 11.81 1.61
C LEU A 19 19.82 12.11 1.07
N ARG A 20 20.02 12.02 -0.25
CA ARG A 20 21.34 12.21 -0.88
C ARG A 20 21.70 13.67 -1.03
N PHE A 21 20.74 14.50 -1.42
CA PHE A 21 21.01 15.88 -1.83
C PHE A 21 20.63 16.91 -0.78
N GLY A 22 19.99 16.51 0.32
CA GLY A 22 19.55 17.42 1.38
C GLY A 22 18.56 18.42 0.81
N ALA A 23 17.27 18.13 0.90
CA ALA A 23 16.24 18.97 0.27
C ALA A 23 16.02 20.30 1.00
N GLY A 24 17.04 21.14 1.14
CA GLY A 24 16.96 22.45 1.81
C GLY A 24 16.46 22.38 3.27
N LEU A 25 16.43 21.18 3.85
CA LEU A 25 16.10 20.96 5.24
C LEU A 25 17.42 21.09 6.00
N ASP A 26 17.48 22.03 6.94
CA ASP A 26 18.54 22.07 7.95
C ASP A 26 18.74 20.66 8.50
N ASP A 27 19.97 20.30 8.86
CA ASP A 27 20.48 18.96 9.20
C ASP A 27 19.76 18.30 10.40
N ASP A 28 18.45 18.15 10.27
CA ASP A 28 17.51 17.73 11.28
C ASP A 28 17.46 16.20 11.23
N ASN A 29 18.05 15.61 12.27
CA ASN A 29 18.03 14.18 12.49
C ASN A 29 16.61 13.59 12.43
N CYS A 30 15.58 14.36 12.78
CA CYS A 30 14.18 13.92 12.68
C CYS A 30 13.74 13.71 11.23
N THR A 31 14.03 14.68 10.35
CA THR A 31 13.76 14.58 8.91
C THR A 31 14.47 13.37 8.29
N ALA A 32 15.78 13.23 8.52
CA ALA A 32 16.54 12.12 7.95
C ALA A 32 16.06 10.76 8.49
N PHE A 33 15.60 10.72 9.74
CA PHE A 33 14.97 9.53 10.33
C PHE A 33 13.66 9.17 9.64
N ILE A 34 12.76 10.14 9.42
CA ILE A 34 11.48 9.93 8.73
C ILE A 34 11.72 9.42 7.32
N LEU A 35 12.64 10.07 6.58
CA LEU A 35 12.95 9.66 5.22
C LEU A 35 13.43 8.19 5.17
N ARG A 36 14.40 7.83 6.01
CA ARG A 36 14.90 6.44 6.11
C ARG A 36 13.81 5.45 6.51
N ARG A 37 12.92 5.82 7.43
CA ARG A 37 11.81 4.96 7.85
C ARG A 37 10.82 4.72 6.72
N CYS A 38 10.40 5.76 6.01
CA CYS A 38 9.51 5.62 4.86
C CYS A 38 10.06 4.68 3.79
N ARG A 39 11.36 4.76 3.50
CA ARG A 39 12.01 3.84 2.57
C ARG A 39 11.95 2.38 3.00
N LEU A 40 12.14 2.10 4.29
CA LEU A 40 11.97 0.73 4.83
C LEU A 40 10.53 0.23 4.68
N GLU A 41 9.54 1.10 4.91
CA GLU A 41 8.13 0.75 4.74
C GLU A 41 7.81 0.50 3.26
N TYR A 42 8.30 1.32 2.32
CA TYR A 42 8.15 1.08 0.88
C TYR A 42 8.88 -0.17 0.37
N ALA A 43 10.04 -0.50 0.94
CA ALA A 43 10.71 -1.77 0.68
C ALA A 43 9.84 -2.96 1.14
N ALA A 44 9.19 -2.85 2.30
CA ALA A 44 8.26 -3.86 2.80
C ALA A 44 6.99 -3.99 1.94
N VAL A 45 6.48 -2.88 1.39
CA VAL A 45 5.40 -2.92 0.39
C VAL A 45 5.87 -3.65 -0.86
N THR A 46 7.04 -3.28 -1.38
CA THR A 46 7.63 -3.88 -2.59
C THR A 46 7.85 -5.38 -2.45
N SER A 47 8.32 -5.85 -1.28
CA SER A 47 8.50 -7.28 -1.03
C SER A 47 7.18 -8.04 -0.89
N THR A 48 6.10 -7.38 -0.48
CA THR A 48 4.77 -7.98 -0.32
C THR A 48 4.02 -8.09 -1.66
N ILE A 49 4.28 -7.20 -2.62
CA ILE A 49 3.58 -7.16 -3.91
C ILE A 49 3.59 -8.50 -4.68
N PRO A 50 4.70 -9.25 -4.80
CA PRO A 50 4.72 -10.53 -5.50
C PRO A 50 3.77 -11.57 -4.88
N GLU A 51 3.73 -11.67 -3.54
CA GLU A 51 2.84 -12.59 -2.82
C GLU A 51 1.37 -12.24 -3.12
N CYS A 52 1.04 -10.96 -2.96
CA CYS A 52 -0.28 -10.41 -3.25
C CYS A 52 -0.72 -10.62 -4.70
N ARG A 53 0.21 -10.46 -5.65
CA ARG A 53 -0.04 -10.68 -7.08
C ARG A 53 -0.35 -12.15 -7.36
N ALA A 54 0.41 -13.07 -6.78
CA ALA A 54 0.19 -14.52 -6.96
C ALA A 54 -1.21 -14.92 -6.46
N MET A 55 -1.61 -14.44 -5.28
CA MET A 55 -2.94 -14.72 -4.73
C MET A 55 -4.07 -14.21 -5.64
N ALA A 56 -3.98 -12.97 -6.13
CA ALA A 56 -4.98 -12.42 -7.05
C ALA A 56 -5.05 -13.18 -8.39
N GLN A 57 -3.91 -13.66 -8.89
CA GLN A 57 -3.86 -14.48 -10.11
C GLN A 57 -4.47 -15.87 -9.90
N ASP A 58 -4.20 -16.50 -8.76
CA ASP A 58 -4.79 -17.79 -8.40
C ASP A 58 -6.31 -17.68 -8.28
N TYR A 59 -6.83 -16.60 -7.67
CA TYR A 59 -8.27 -16.33 -7.66
C TYR A 59 -8.85 -16.29 -9.08
N LYS A 60 -8.27 -15.48 -9.97
CA LYS A 60 -8.73 -15.35 -11.37
C LYS A 60 -8.70 -16.69 -12.12
N LYS A 61 -7.70 -17.54 -11.86
CA LYS A 61 -7.50 -18.82 -12.55
C LYS A 61 -8.44 -19.92 -12.04
N ASN A 62 -8.72 -19.92 -10.75
CA ASN A 62 -9.48 -20.97 -10.07
C ASN A 62 -10.98 -20.67 -9.98
N ASN A 63 -11.41 -19.49 -10.42
CA ASN A 63 -12.79 -19.06 -10.37
C ASN A 63 -13.55 -18.89 -11.72
N PRO A 64 -13.26 -19.64 -12.81
CA PRO A 64 -14.15 -19.61 -13.97
C PRO A 64 -15.48 -20.34 -13.72
N ASP A 65 -15.51 -21.36 -12.85
CA ASP A 65 -16.69 -22.23 -12.59
C ASP A 65 -16.95 -22.54 -11.08
N GLY A 66 -16.39 -21.74 -10.16
CA GLY A 66 -16.80 -21.72 -8.74
C GLY A 66 -16.43 -22.89 -7.82
N ALA A 67 -15.57 -23.85 -8.21
CA ALA A 67 -15.48 -25.11 -7.45
C ALA A 67 -14.09 -25.59 -6.98
N ASN A 68 -12.97 -24.86 -7.15
CA ASN A 68 -11.69 -25.42 -6.70
C ASN A 68 -10.69 -24.40 -6.14
N ARG A 69 -10.40 -24.50 -4.83
CA ARG A 69 -9.23 -23.91 -4.15
C ARG A 69 -9.18 -22.38 -4.11
N GLN A 70 -10.23 -21.75 -3.60
CA GLN A 70 -10.10 -20.37 -3.12
C GLN A 70 -9.44 -20.39 -1.73
N LEU A 71 -8.45 -19.53 -1.51
CA LEU A 71 -8.01 -19.19 -0.15
C LEU A 71 -9.19 -18.64 0.64
N PRO A 72 -9.22 -18.79 1.98
CA PRO A 72 -10.16 -18.08 2.82
C PRO A 72 -10.12 -16.56 2.54
N PRO A 73 -11.26 -15.85 2.52
CA PRO A 73 -11.30 -14.40 2.29
C PRO A 73 -10.32 -13.60 3.16
N GLU A 74 -10.16 -14.02 4.43
CA GLU A 74 -9.22 -13.42 5.37
C GLU A 74 -7.77 -13.39 4.87
N ASP A 75 -7.33 -14.39 4.10
CA ASP A 75 -5.97 -14.46 3.61
C ASP A 75 -5.72 -13.42 2.51
N TYR A 76 -6.71 -13.20 1.63
CA TYR A 76 -6.67 -12.12 0.64
C TYR A 76 -6.56 -10.74 1.31
N PHE A 77 -7.33 -10.50 2.37
CA PHE A 77 -7.26 -9.24 3.13
C PHE A 77 -5.96 -9.07 3.91
N LYS A 78 -5.34 -10.14 4.43
CA LYS A 78 -4.03 -10.05 5.10
C LYS A 78 -2.96 -9.48 4.17
N CYS A 79 -2.99 -9.86 2.89
CA CYS A 79 -2.07 -9.31 1.89
C CYS A 79 -2.27 -7.79 1.73
N SER A 80 -3.50 -7.33 1.54
CA SER A 80 -3.76 -5.92 1.26
C SER A 80 -3.58 -5.03 2.48
N GLN A 81 -3.92 -5.54 3.67
CA GLN A 81 -3.59 -4.92 4.95
C GLN A 81 -2.09 -4.72 5.15
N ARG A 82 -1.24 -5.68 4.74
CA ARG A 82 0.22 -5.53 4.80
C ARG A 82 0.71 -4.39 3.90
N LEU A 83 0.19 -4.31 2.67
CA LEU A 83 0.49 -3.19 1.78
C LEU A 83 0.05 -1.87 2.43
N ARG A 84 -1.21 -1.78 2.86
CA ARG A 84 -1.80 -0.56 3.42
C ARG A 84 -1.06 -0.08 4.65
N ARG A 85 -0.83 -0.96 5.61
CA ARG A 85 -0.21 -0.62 6.90
C ARG A 85 1.16 0.02 6.71
N ASN A 86 1.98 -0.50 5.80
CA ASN A 86 3.32 0.06 5.59
C ASN A 86 3.24 1.40 4.85
N THR A 87 2.37 1.54 3.85
CA THR A 87 2.15 2.83 3.18
C THR A 87 1.57 3.90 4.13
N GLU A 88 0.60 3.52 4.98
CA GLU A 88 -0.06 4.39 5.97
C GLU A 88 0.92 4.89 7.03
N LYS A 89 1.80 4.04 7.56
CA LYS A 89 2.86 4.49 8.48
C LYS A 89 3.75 5.57 7.86
N CYS A 90 4.11 5.44 6.59
CA CYS A 90 4.90 6.47 5.93
C CYS A 90 4.08 7.75 5.75
N TYR A 91 2.84 7.62 5.27
CA TYR A 91 1.88 8.72 5.16
C TYR A 91 1.77 9.51 6.47
N ASP A 92 1.50 8.86 7.60
CA ASP A 92 1.31 9.53 8.90
C ASP A 92 2.55 10.32 9.34
N ARG A 93 3.75 9.79 9.06
CA ARG A 93 5.02 10.44 9.41
C ARG A 93 5.25 11.69 8.58
N VAL A 94 5.02 11.61 7.28
CA VAL A 94 5.22 12.73 6.37
C VAL A 94 4.16 13.79 6.63
N PHE A 95 2.90 13.39 6.84
CA PHE A 95 1.81 14.31 7.16
C PHE A 95 2.05 15.09 8.45
N GLY A 96 2.67 14.46 9.45
CA GLY A 96 3.06 15.13 10.70
C GLY A 96 4.14 16.21 10.54
N GLU A 97 4.91 16.18 9.46
CA GLU A 97 6.00 17.12 9.19
C GLU A 97 5.64 18.08 8.05
N SER A 98 5.14 19.27 8.38
CA SER A 98 4.53 20.17 7.40
C SER A 98 5.40 20.53 6.19
N ASP A 99 6.73 20.62 6.36
CA ASP A 99 7.64 20.92 5.25
C ASP A 99 7.97 19.68 4.41
N LEU A 100 8.09 18.50 5.02
CA LEU A 100 8.19 17.26 4.28
C LEU A 100 6.91 16.98 3.50
N TRP A 101 5.74 17.23 4.11
CA TRP A 101 4.45 17.09 3.46
C TRP A 101 4.37 17.90 2.18
N LYS A 102 4.74 19.19 2.21
CA LYS A 102 4.75 20.04 0.99
C LYS A 102 5.62 19.47 -0.14
N LEU A 103 6.71 18.80 0.20
CA LEU A 103 7.71 18.31 -0.77
C LEU A 103 7.40 16.91 -1.32
N LEU A 104 6.67 16.11 -0.55
CA LEU A 104 6.43 14.68 -0.80
C LEU A 104 4.94 14.33 -0.95
N PHE A 105 4.06 15.33 -0.88
CA PHE A 105 2.61 15.16 -0.88
C PHE A 105 2.15 14.25 -2.03
N ASP A 106 2.49 14.59 -3.27
CA ASP A 106 1.98 13.91 -4.45
C ASP A 106 2.44 12.44 -4.48
N GLU A 107 3.71 12.17 -4.24
CA GLU A 107 4.26 10.82 -4.27
C GLU A 107 3.72 9.94 -3.13
N VAL A 108 3.61 10.49 -1.92
CA VAL A 108 3.09 9.77 -0.74
C VAL A 108 1.60 9.52 -0.89
N MET A 109 0.84 10.51 -1.36
CA MET A 109 -0.59 10.36 -1.63
C MET A 109 -0.85 9.34 -2.72
N GLU A 110 -0.10 9.38 -3.82
CA GLU A 110 -0.30 8.41 -4.89
C GLU A 110 -0.01 6.99 -4.39
N ALA A 111 1.09 6.76 -3.67
CA ALA A 111 1.39 5.44 -3.09
C ALA A 111 0.25 4.95 -2.17
N TRP A 112 -0.27 5.83 -1.31
CA TRP A 112 -1.40 5.52 -0.43
C TRP A 112 -2.68 5.20 -1.21
N GLN A 113 -3.07 6.04 -2.16
CA GLN A 113 -4.26 5.84 -2.98
C GLN A 113 -4.19 4.55 -3.80
N ARG A 114 -3.04 4.22 -4.40
CA ARG A 114 -2.86 2.95 -5.12
C ARG A 114 -2.96 1.74 -4.22
N THR A 115 -2.61 1.88 -2.95
CA THR A 115 -2.78 0.80 -1.98
C THR A 115 -4.23 0.66 -1.54
N SER A 116 -4.93 1.77 -1.27
CA SER A 116 -6.38 1.74 -0.98
C SER A 116 -7.21 1.19 -2.15
N LEU A 117 -6.79 1.43 -3.39
CA LEU A 117 -7.40 0.82 -4.56
C LEU A 117 -7.26 -0.71 -4.58
N VAL A 118 -6.16 -1.25 -4.04
CA VAL A 118 -6.00 -2.71 -3.93
C VAL A 118 -6.99 -3.30 -2.94
N ASP A 119 -7.24 -2.65 -1.80
CA ASP A 119 -8.28 -3.07 -0.83
C ASP A 119 -9.65 -3.11 -1.52
N ALA A 120 -10.04 -2.02 -2.18
CA ALA A 120 -11.34 -1.93 -2.87
C ALA A 120 -11.50 -2.98 -3.99
N MET A 121 -10.43 -3.25 -4.75
CA MET A 121 -10.46 -4.30 -5.77
C MET A 121 -10.62 -5.70 -5.16
N LEU A 122 -10.07 -5.96 -3.97
CA LEU A 122 -10.23 -7.24 -3.29
C LEU A 122 -11.62 -7.39 -2.67
N GLU A 123 -12.18 -6.32 -2.12
CA GLU A 123 -13.58 -6.28 -1.67
C GLU A 123 -14.51 -6.67 -2.81
N GLU A 124 -14.35 -6.04 -3.98
CA GLU A 124 -15.12 -6.37 -5.18
C GLU A 124 -14.90 -7.82 -5.63
N MET A 125 -13.63 -8.27 -5.70
CA MET A 125 -13.30 -9.65 -6.08
C MET A 125 -13.94 -10.68 -5.14
N LEU A 126 -14.01 -10.41 -3.84
CA LEU A 126 -14.54 -11.33 -2.85
C LEU A 126 -16.07 -11.17 -2.66
N GLY A 127 -16.71 -10.28 -3.42
CA GLY A 127 -18.13 -9.99 -3.27
C GLY A 127 -18.47 -9.47 -1.88
N VAL A 128 -17.58 -8.65 -1.31
CA VAL A 128 -17.83 -8.02 -0.02
C VAL A 128 -18.97 -7.02 -0.18
N SER A 129 -19.99 -7.18 0.65
CA SER A 129 -21.09 -6.22 0.74
C SER A 129 -21.27 -5.76 2.17
N THR A 130 -21.61 -4.48 2.31
CA THR A 130 -21.96 -3.88 3.60
C THR A 130 -23.46 -3.69 3.64
N ASP A 131 -24.13 -4.23 4.65
CA ASP A 131 -25.56 -4.02 4.84
C ASP A 131 -25.87 -2.62 5.42
N HIS A 132 -27.15 -2.28 5.54
CA HIS A 132 -27.60 -0.98 6.06
C HIS A 132 -27.21 -0.71 7.53
N GLU A 133 -26.73 -1.73 8.25
CA GLU A 133 -26.26 -1.62 9.63
C GLU A 133 -24.73 -1.58 9.73
N GLY A 134 -24.02 -1.59 8.59
CA GLY A 134 -22.56 -1.59 8.54
C GLY A 134 -21.93 -2.97 8.73
N ARG A 135 -22.70 -4.07 8.66
CA ARG A 135 -22.14 -5.42 8.78
C ARG A 135 -21.54 -5.85 7.46
N ILE A 136 -20.32 -6.38 7.51
CA ILE A 136 -19.57 -6.87 6.36
C ILE A 136 -19.93 -8.34 6.14
N THR A 137 -20.34 -8.66 4.91
CA THR A 137 -20.55 -10.05 4.45
C THR A 137 -19.67 -10.32 3.24
N VAL A 138 -19.23 -11.56 3.07
CA VAL A 138 -18.40 -12.01 1.93
C VAL A 138 -19.19 -13.07 1.17
N ALA A 139 -19.22 -13.00 -0.15
CA ALA A 139 -19.88 -14.01 -0.98
C ALA A 139 -19.15 -15.37 -0.79
N ASN A 140 -19.91 -16.40 -0.41
CA ASN A 140 -19.41 -17.79 -0.30
C ASN A 140 -19.27 -18.45 -1.67
#